data_AF-A0A7C4NM23-F1
#
_entry.id   AF-A0A7C4NM23-F1
#
_cell.length_a   1.000
_cell.length_b   1.000
_cell.length_c   1.000
_cell.angle_alpha   90.00
_cell.angle_beta   90.00
_cell.angle_gamma   90.00
#
_symmetry.space_group_name_H-M   'P 1'
#
loop_
_entity.id
_entity.type
_entity.pdbx_description
1 polymer ?
#
loop_
_entity_poly.entity_id
_entity_poly.type
_entity_poly.pdbx_seq_one_letter_code
_entity_poly.pdbx_strand_id
1 'polypeptide(L)'
;MSVPFAVHKYDDDLSSCFMGSNMLCAELYHIIRGKVVDGVGEGSKYVSLYQEVLTRILGIVPYPGTLNIKLSVEEAQKVKQILQKSICIYFITPPGNAYCKAYAWKAYVRARGKCIRAYIVKPEKTIYGDDVVELLSEVYLRGALDLRTGDEIELLITSNCLNPCGCP
;
A
#
# COMPACT_ATOMS: atom_id res chain seq x y z
N MET A 1 -23.00 -6.70 -26.26
CA MET A 1 -22.24 -7.95 -26.02
C MET A 1 -21.30 -7.71 -24.86
N SER A 2 -21.72 -8.12 -23.67
CA SER A 2 -21.00 -7.97 -22.41
C SER A 2 -20.08 -9.17 -22.22
N VAL A 3 -18.77 -8.96 -22.33
CA VAL A 3 -17.79 -9.94 -21.85
C VAL A 3 -17.78 -9.88 -20.32
N PRO A 4 -18.01 -11.01 -19.61
CA PRO A 4 -17.96 -11.02 -18.16
C PRO A 4 -16.48 -10.98 -17.75
N PHE A 5 -16.02 -9.85 -17.24
CA PHE A 5 -14.74 -9.79 -16.55
C PHE A 5 -14.92 -10.49 -15.20
N ALA A 6 -14.69 -11.81 -15.18
CA ALA A 6 -14.60 -12.57 -13.95
C ALA A 6 -13.43 -11.99 -13.14
N VAL A 7 -13.75 -11.17 -12.14
CA VAL A 7 -12.81 -10.78 -11.10
C VAL A 7 -12.54 -12.05 -10.28
N HIS A 8 -11.56 -12.83 -10.70
CA HIS A 8 -11.02 -13.87 -9.85
C HIS A 8 -10.36 -13.16 -8.66
N LYS A 9 -11.06 -13.15 -7.52
CA LYS A 9 -10.46 -12.94 -6.21
C LYS A 9 -9.41 -14.04 -6.02
N TYR A 10 -8.17 -13.76 -6.38
CA TYR A 10 -7.05 -14.55 -5.89
C TYR A 10 -6.70 -14.00 -4.52
N ASP A 11 -7.12 -14.73 -3.49
CA ASP A 11 -6.74 -14.51 -2.11
C ASP A 11 -5.20 -14.59 -2.00
N ASP A 12 -4.55 -13.44 -1.88
CA ASP A 12 -3.18 -13.33 -1.35
C ASP A 12 -3.21 -13.54 0.16
N ASP A 13 -3.65 -14.73 0.57
CA ASP A 13 -3.78 -15.10 1.97
C ASP A 13 -2.38 -15.39 2.55
N LEU A 14 -1.71 -14.33 3.02
CA LEU A 14 -0.51 -14.41 3.88
C LEU A 14 -0.75 -15.21 5.17
N SER A 15 -2.00 -15.57 5.47
CA SER A 15 -2.39 -16.44 6.57
C SER A 15 -1.68 -17.80 6.52
N SER A 16 -1.37 -18.32 5.33
CA SER A 16 -0.62 -19.58 5.20
C SER A 16 0.91 -19.45 5.38
N CYS A 17 1.49 -18.27 5.15
CA CYS A 17 2.95 -18.05 5.27
C CYS A 17 3.43 -17.85 6.70
N PHE A 18 2.58 -17.42 7.64
CA PHE A 18 3.01 -17.06 8.99
C PHE A 18 2.93 -18.18 10.04
N MET A 19 2.40 -19.35 9.69
CA MET A 19 2.30 -20.49 10.63
C MET A 19 3.53 -21.40 10.65
N GLY A 20 4.55 -21.14 9.84
CA GLY A 20 5.78 -21.95 9.79
C GLY A 20 7.01 -21.08 9.73
N SER A 21 7.82 -21.11 10.79
CA SER A 21 9.20 -20.62 10.78
C SER A 21 9.93 -21.20 9.57
N ASN A 22 10.27 -20.39 8.57
CA ASN A 22 11.42 -20.66 7.71
C ASN A 22 11.82 -19.45 6.87
N MET A 23 13.14 -19.30 6.78
CA MET A 23 14.00 -18.38 6.01
C MET A 23 13.52 -17.91 4.62
N LEU A 24 12.49 -18.53 4.03
CA LEU A 24 12.02 -18.32 2.66
C LEU A 24 11.22 -17.02 2.44
N CYS A 25 10.63 -16.42 3.48
CA CYS A 25 9.89 -15.14 3.34
C CYS A 25 10.80 -13.91 3.15
N ALA A 26 12.08 -13.99 3.55
CA ALA A 26 12.99 -12.84 3.54
C ALA A 26 13.46 -12.46 2.12
N GLU A 27 13.42 -13.39 1.16
CA GLU A 27 13.80 -13.12 -0.23
C GLU A 27 12.66 -12.52 -1.07
N LEU A 28 11.44 -12.46 -0.53
CA LEU A 28 10.22 -12.06 -1.24
C LEU A 28 9.75 -10.63 -0.88
N TYR A 29 10.16 -10.14 0.29
CA TYR A 29 9.74 -8.85 0.82
C TYR A 29 10.88 -8.12 1.53
N HIS A 30 10.95 -6.81 1.31
CA HIS A 30 11.74 -5.91 2.14
C HIS A 30 10.91 -5.51 3.36
N ILE A 31 11.47 -5.67 4.56
CA ILE A 31 10.84 -5.25 5.81
C ILE A 31 11.36 -3.86 6.16
N ILE A 32 10.43 -2.92 6.31
CA ILE A 32 10.69 -1.53 6.64
C ILE A 32 10.01 -1.20 7.96
N ARG A 33 10.68 -0.49 8.86
CA ARG A 33 10.12 -0.09 10.15
C ARG A 33 9.75 1.39 10.15
N GLY A 34 8.62 1.69 10.77
CA GLY A 34 8.14 3.07 10.89
C GLY A 34 7.18 3.26 12.05
N LYS A 35 6.84 4.52 12.29
CA LYS A 35 5.91 4.93 13.35
C LYS A 35 4.66 5.54 12.76
N VAL A 36 3.51 5.16 13.30
CA VAL A 36 2.23 5.77 12.92
C VAL A 36 2.24 7.25 13.31
N VAL A 37 1.87 8.13 12.38
CA VAL A 37 1.71 9.56 12.63
C VAL A 37 0.33 10.03 12.18
N ASP A 38 -0.11 11.15 12.74
CA ASP A 38 -1.29 11.84 12.24
C ASP A 38 -0.95 12.62 10.96
N GLY A 39 -1.85 12.56 9.99
CA GLY A 39 -1.81 13.43 8.82
C GLY A 39 -2.67 14.68 9.04
N VAL A 40 -2.69 15.57 8.05
CA VAL A 40 -3.57 16.76 8.07
C VAL A 40 -5.05 16.45 7.75
N GLY A 41 -5.40 15.17 7.58
CA GLY A 41 -6.78 14.73 7.31
C GLY A 41 -7.24 14.81 5.85
N GLU A 42 -6.38 15.21 4.91
CA GLU A 42 -6.76 15.34 3.50
C GLU A 42 -6.88 14.01 2.75
N GLY A 43 -6.24 12.93 3.24
CA GLY A 43 -6.26 11.61 2.59
C GLY A 43 -7.68 11.11 2.30
N SER A 44 -8.62 11.30 3.23
CA SER A 44 -10.04 10.92 3.05
C SER A 44 -10.68 11.57 1.82
N LYS A 45 -10.43 12.87 1.62
CA LYS A 45 -10.96 13.63 0.47
C LYS A 45 -10.43 13.09 -0.84
N TYR A 46 -9.12 12.87 -0.95
CA TYR A 46 -8.50 12.39 -2.18
C TYR A 46 -8.83 10.92 -2.46
N VAL A 47 -8.85 10.06 -1.45
CA VAL A 47 -9.24 8.65 -1.63
C VAL A 47 -10.69 8.54 -2.12
N SER A 48 -11.60 9.31 -1.54
CA SER A 48 -13.00 9.35 -1.98
C SER A 48 -13.14 9.87 -3.42
N LEU A 49 -12.39 10.92 -3.77
CA LEU A 49 -12.37 11.48 -5.12
C LEU A 49 -11.82 10.50 -6.16
N TYR A 50 -10.83 9.68 -5.80
CA TYR A 50 -10.20 8.71 -6.69
C TYR A 50 -10.83 7.31 -6.59
N GLN A 51 -11.89 7.13 -5.79
CA GLN A 51 -12.40 5.81 -5.39
C GLN A 51 -12.74 4.91 -6.60
N GLU A 52 -13.41 5.42 -7.62
CA GLU A 52 -13.78 4.64 -8.80
C GLU A 52 -12.56 4.10 -9.56
N VAL A 53 -11.55 4.95 -9.75
CA VAL A 53 -10.31 4.58 -10.45
C VAL A 53 -9.49 3.63 -9.58
N LEU A 54 -9.37 3.90 -8.28
CA LEU A 54 -8.70 3.02 -7.33
C LEU A 54 -9.34 1.63 -7.29
N THR A 55 -10.67 1.57 -7.29
CA THR A 55 -11.42 0.31 -7.30
C THR A 55 -11.14 -0.50 -8.56
N ARG A 56 -11.14 0.18 -9.72
CA ARG A 56 -10.84 -0.47 -11.00
C ARG A 56 -9.41 -0.99 -11.08
N ILE A 57 -8.44 -0.22 -10.61
CA ILE A 57 -7.00 -0.50 -10.81
C ILE A 57 -6.46 -1.46 -9.73
N LEU A 58 -6.85 -1.27 -8.47
CA LEU A 58 -6.37 -2.06 -7.35
C LEU A 58 -7.25 -3.28 -7.05
N GLY A 59 -8.47 -3.32 -7.59
CA GLY A 59 -9.42 -4.40 -7.34
C GLY A 59 -10.01 -4.41 -5.93
N ILE A 60 -9.95 -3.28 -5.21
CA ILE A 60 -10.47 -3.11 -3.85
C ILE A 60 -11.31 -1.85 -3.72
N VAL A 61 -12.32 -1.85 -2.84
CA VAL A 61 -12.98 -0.60 -2.45
C VAL A 61 -12.18 0.02 -1.30
N PRO A 62 -11.43 1.12 -1.50
CA PRO A 62 -10.58 1.66 -0.45
C PRO A 62 -11.41 2.26 0.68
N TYR A 63 -10.96 2.09 1.92
CA TYR A 63 -11.43 2.88 3.04
C TYR A 63 -11.12 4.37 2.79
N PRO A 64 -12.02 5.31 3.08
CA PRO A 64 -11.81 6.74 2.82
C PRO A 64 -10.80 7.36 3.80
N GLY A 65 -9.52 7.13 3.53
CA GLY A 65 -8.39 7.65 4.30
C GLY A 65 -7.09 6.92 4.02
N THR A 66 -6.00 7.47 4.54
CA THR A 66 -4.66 6.86 4.49
C THR A 66 -4.11 6.71 5.90
N LEU A 67 -3.27 5.69 6.10
CA LEU A 67 -2.43 5.56 7.30
C LEU A 67 -1.06 6.16 7.00
N ASN A 68 -0.64 7.13 7.79
CA ASN A 68 0.64 7.82 7.59
C ASN A 68 1.71 7.19 8.50
N ILE A 69 2.83 6.82 7.90
CA ILE A 69 3.96 6.19 8.58
C ILE A 69 5.19 7.07 8.42
N LYS A 70 5.74 7.53 9.53
CA LYS A 70 7.02 8.23 9.59
C LYS A 70 8.15 7.20 9.61
N LEU A 71 9.09 7.38 8.70
CA LEU A 71 10.29 6.56 8.57
C LEU A 71 11.51 7.30 9.14
N SER A 72 12.52 6.55 9.57
CA SER A 72 13.86 7.13 9.74
C SER A 72 14.45 7.52 8.37
N VAL A 73 15.52 8.30 8.37
CA VAL A 73 16.18 8.71 7.12
C VAL A 73 16.65 7.48 6.32
N GLU A 74 17.20 6.48 7.01
CA GLU A 74 17.71 5.25 6.41
C GLU A 74 16.57 4.41 5.82
N GLU A 75 15.47 4.27 6.55
CA GLU A 75 14.29 3.52 6.10
C GLU A 75 13.60 4.22 4.93
N ALA A 76 13.50 5.55 4.95
CA ALA A 76 12.98 6.34 3.83
C ALA A 76 13.82 6.17 2.56
N GLN A 77 15.16 6.17 2.69
CA GLN A 77 16.06 5.91 1.57
C GLN A 77 15.88 4.49 1.02
N LYS A 78 15.75 3.48 1.88
CA LYS A 78 15.48 2.10 1.45
C LYS A 78 14.16 2.01 0.69
N VAL A 79 13.08 2.57 1.23
CA VAL A 79 11.77 2.59 0.54
C VAL A 79 11.91 3.24 -0.82
N LYS A 80 12.56 4.41 -0.92
CA LYS A 80 12.78 5.09 -2.20
C LYS A 80 13.46 4.19 -3.22
N GLN A 81 14.53 3.49 -2.83
CA GLN A 81 15.25 2.56 -3.72
C GLN A 81 14.38 1.36 -4.11
N ILE A 82 13.62 0.80 -3.18
CA ILE A 82 12.72 -0.34 -3.43
C ILE A 82 11.64 0.06 -4.44
N LEU A 83 10.95 1.18 -4.23
CA LEU A 83 9.88 1.64 -5.09
C LEU A 83 10.38 2.02 -6.49
N GLN A 84 11.58 2.61 -6.60
CA GLN A 84 12.21 2.93 -7.89
C GLN A 84 12.57 1.70 -8.73
N LYS A 85 12.96 0.60 -8.07
CA LYS A 85 13.32 -0.66 -8.74
C LYS A 85 12.14 -1.61 -8.91
N SER A 86 11.02 -1.33 -8.25
CA SER A 86 9.84 -2.19 -8.27
C SER A 86 9.19 -2.19 -9.64
N ILE A 87 8.97 -3.39 -10.18
CA ILE A 87 8.20 -3.61 -11.39
C ILE A 87 6.69 -3.73 -11.12
N CYS A 88 6.27 -3.76 -9.84
CA CYS A 88 4.88 -3.92 -9.42
C CYS A 88 4.27 -2.59 -9.02
N ILE A 89 4.14 -1.72 -10.02
CA ILE A 89 3.59 -0.38 -9.87
C ILE A 89 2.21 -0.29 -10.53
N TYR A 90 1.25 0.24 -9.80
CA TYR A 90 -0.08 0.58 -10.31
C TYR A 90 -0.09 2.05 -10.69
N PHE A 91 -0.41 2.33 -11.95
CA PHE A 91 -0.53 3.69 -12.47
C PHE A 91 -1.96 4.20 -12.28
N ILE A 92 -2.16 5.13 -11.33
CA ILE A 92 -3.49 5.67 -11.01
C ILE A 92 -3.72 6.92 -11.87
N THR A 93 -4.65 6.81 -12.81
CA THR A 93 -5.07 7.93 -13.65
C THR A 93 -5.89 8.94 -12.85
N PRO A 94 -5.72 10.25 -13.08
CA PRO A 94 -6.54 11.26 -12.42
C PRO A 94 -8.00 11.16 -12.88
N PRO A 95 -8.99 11.45 -12.00
CA PRO A 95 -10.40 11.46 -12.37
C PRO A 95 -10.79 12.66 -13.26
N GLY A 96 -9.88 13.62 -13.47
CA GLY A 96 -10.08 14.76 -14.37
C GLY A 96 -8.83 15.64 -14.48
N ASN A 97 -8.86 16.61 -15.41
CA ASN A 97 -7.69 17.43 -15.77
C ASN A 97 -7.14 18.32 -14.63
N ALA A 98 -7.94 18.57 -13.59
CA ALA A 98 -7.54 19.35 -12.42
C ALA A 98 -6.67 18.56 -11.42
N TYR A 99 -6.51 17.24 -11.63
CA TYR A 99 -5.86 16.36 -10.67
C TYR A 99 -4.62 15.68 -11.28
N CYS A 100 -3.69 15.26 -10.41
CA CYS A 100 -2.43 14.66 -10.83
C CYS A 100 -2.50 13.13 -10.84
N LYS A 101 -1.57 12.50 -11.56
CA LYS A 101 -1.37 11.06 -11.48
C LYS A 101 -0.90 10.66 -10.08
N ALA A 102 -1.18 9.43 -9.71
CA ALA A 102 -0.60 8.80 -8.53
C ALA A 102 -0.07 7.41 -8.88
N TYR A 103 0.80 6.91 -8.03
CA TYR A 103 1.40 5.60 -8.14
C TYR A 103 1.08 4.82 -6.89
N ALA A 104 0.84 3.51 -7.04
CA ALA A 104 0.67 2.63 -5.90
C ALA A 104 1.54 1.38 -6.01
N TRP A 105 2.03 0.89 -4.87
CA TRP A 105 2.81 -0.34 -4.76
C TRP A 105 2.21 -1.23 -3.70
N LYS A 106 2.08 -2.52 -4.01
CA LYS A 106 1.54 -3.51 -3.08
C LYS A 106 2.45 -3.63 -1.86
N ALA A 107 1.85 -3.58 -0.68
CA ALA A 107 2.54 -3.74 0.59
C ALA A 107 1.65 -4.49 1.58
N TYR A 108 2.21 -4.82 2.73
CA TYR A 108 1.46 -5.31 3.87
C TYR A 108 1.89 -4.57 5.13
N VAL A 109 0.92 -4.30 6.00
CA VAL A 109 1.16 -3.69 7.31
C VAL A 109 1.07 -4.78 8.35
N ARG A 110 2.17 -5.02 9.05
CA ARG A 110 2.26 -5.97 10.16
C ARG A 110 2.37 -5.22 11.47
N ALA A 111 1.44 -5.49 12.37
CA ALA A 111 1.42 -4.94 13.72
C ALA A 111 0.57 -5.84 14.63
N ARG A 112 0.95 -5.95 15.91
CA ARG A 112 0.18 -6.65 16.95
C ARG A 112 -0.28 -8.07 16.54
N GLY A 113 0.62 -8.82 15.91
CA GLY A 113 0.37 -10.19 15.46
C GLY A 113 -0.58 -10.33 14.26
N LYS A 114 -1.02 -9.21 13.66
CA LYS A 114 -1.86 -9.17 12.46
C LYS A 114 -1.05 -8.66 11.27
N CYS A 115 -1.43 -9.10 10.07
CA CYS A 115 -0.85 -8.66 8.81
C CYS A 115 -1.99 -8.33 7.84
N ILE A 116 -2.05 -7.11 7.33
CA ILE A 116 -3.15 -6.64 6.47
C ILE A 116 -2.58 -6.10 5.16
N ARG A 117 -3.20 -6.46 4.04
CA ARG A 117 -2.86 -5.93 2.72
C ARG A 117 -3.11 -4.42 2.66
N ALA A 118 -2.14 -3.72 2.11
CA ALA A 118 -2.20 -2.29 1.86
C ALA A 118 -1.45 -1.93 0.57
N TYR A 119 -1.51 -0.65 0.22
CA TYR A 119 -0.79 -0.10 -0.90
C TYR A 119 -0.09 1.17 -0.44
N ILE A 120 1.20 1.27 -0.69
CA ILE A 120 1.91 2.54 -0.60
C ILE A 120 1.41 3.41 -1.75
N VAL A 121 0.89 4.59 -1.46
CA VAL A 121 0.40 5.53 -2.47
C VAL A 121 1.29 6.77 -2.49
N LYS A 122 1.71 7.20 -3.69
CA LYS A 122 2.49 8.42 -3.88
C LYS A 122 1.89 9.25 -5.03
N PRO A 123 1.40 10.47 -4.79
CA PRO A 123 1.03 11.37 -5.88
C PRO A 123 2.28 11.83 -6.63
N GLU A 124 2.15 12.11 -7.93
CA GLU A 124 3.23 12.60 -8.78
C GLU A 124 3.79 13.96 -8.28
N LYS A 125 2.92 14.78 -7.69
CA LYS A 125 3.29 16.00 -6.98
C LYS A 125 2.95 15.81 -5.50
N THR A 126 3.97 15.72 -4.65
CA THR A 126 3.78 15.69 -3.19
C THR A 126 4.26 16.99 -2.55
N ILE A 127 3.58 17.41 -1.48
CA ILE A 127 3.92 18.56 -0.64
C ILE A 127 4.71 18.09 0.61
N TYR A 128 4.66 16.79 0.93
CA TYR A 128 5.36 16.19 2.07
C TYR A 128 6.78 15.73 1.69
N GLY A 129 7.68 15.73 2.67
CA GLY A 129 9.02 15.17 2.52
C GLY A 129 9.00 13.66 2.24
N ASP A 130 10.11 13.14 1.73
CA ASP A 130 10.28 11.71 1.37
C ASP A 130 10.24 10.75 2.58
N ASP A 131 10.04 11.25 3.82
CA ASP A 131 10.12 10.48 5.07
C ASP A 131 8.77 10.08 5.68
N VAL A 132 7.65 10.46 5.04
CA VAL A 132 6.31 9.95 5.38
C VAL A 132 5.77 9.15 4.20
N VAL A 133 5.33 7.93 4.49
CA VAL A 133 4.67 7.04 3.54
C VAL A 133 3.19 6.97 3.88
N GLU A 134 2.35 7.08 2.86
CA GLU A 134 0.89 6.95 2.98
C GLU A 134 0.44 5.57 2.52
N LEU A 135 -0.40 4.93 3.33
CA LEU A 135 -0.91 3.59 3.08
C LEU A 135 -2.41 3.62 2.89
N LEU A 136 -2.85 3.05 1.77
CA LEU A 136 -4.24 2.83 1.42
C LEU A 136 -4.60 1.36 1.63
N SER A 137 -5.79 1.08 2.15
CA SER A 137 -6.30 -0.28 2.33
C SER A 137 -7.82 -0.30 2.19
N GLU A 138 -8.39 -1.49 2.01
CA GLU A 138 -9.84 -1.73 2.00
C GLU A 138 -10.47 -1.52 3.39
N VAL A 139 -9.66 -1.61 4.45
CA VAL A 139 -10.12 -1.49 5.84
C VAL A 139 -9.49 -0.29 6.54
N TYR A 140 -10.16 0.18 7.61
CA TYR A 140 -9.60 1.16 8.53
C TYR A 140 -8.43 0.57 9.31
N LEU A 141 -7.20 0.76 8.83
CA LEU A 141 -6.00 0.12 9.38
C LEU A 141 -5.79 0.41 10.88
N ARG A 142 -6.04 1.65 11.33
CA ARG A 142 -5.92 1.98 12.76
C ARG A 142 -6.89 1.15 13.61
N GLY A 143 -8.15 1.00 13.21
CA GLY A 143 -9.10 0.17 13.94
C GLY A 143 -8.77 -1.33 13.86
N ALA A 144 -8.42 -1.82 12.67
CA ALA A 144 -8.16 -3.24 12.45
C ALA A 144 -6.91 -3.75 13.21
N LEU A 145 -5.89 -2.89 13.32
CA LEU A 145 -4.61 -3.16 13.99
C LEU A 145 -4.52 -2.49 15.39
N ASP A 146 -5.58 -1.84 15.86
CA ASP A 146 -5.66 -1.06 17.11
C ASP A 146 -4.55 0.01 17.28
N LEU A 147 -4.10 0.63 16.19
CA LEU A 147 -2.95 1.53 16.16
C LEU A 147 -3.24 2.93 16.69
N ARG A 148 -2.28 3.46 17.44
CA ARG A 148 -2.23 4.85 17.91
C ARG A 148 -1.03 5.58 17.31
N THR A 149 -1.07 6.90 17.37
CA THR A 149 0.07 7.74 16.99
C THR A 149 1.29 7.40 17.86
N GLY A 150 2.43 7.19 17.22
CA GLY A 150 3.67 6.73 17.86
C GLY A 150 3.88 5.22 17.84
N ASP A 151 2.87 4.42 17.54
CA ASP A 151 2.99 2.96 17.48
C ASP A 151 3.96 2.54 16.37
N GLU A 152 4.83 1.57 16.68
CA GLU A 152 5.73 0.96 15.72
C GLU A 152 5.02 -0.13 14.90
N ILE A 153 5.28 -0.11 13.60
CA ILE A 153 4.76 -1.10 12.65
C ILE A 153 5.86 -1.57 11.71
N GLU A 154 5.60 -2.69 11.04
CA GLU A 154 6.43 -3.19 9.95
C GLU A 154 5.67 -3.13 8.63
N LEU A 155 6.30 -2.54 7.61
CA LEU A 155 5.85 -2.54 6.23
C LEU A 155 6.62 -3.61 5.47
N LEU A 156 5.89 -4.54 4.87
CA LEU A 156 6.45 -5.56 4.00
C LEU A 156 6.19 -5.11 2.57
N ILE A 157 7.26 -4.74 1.86
CA ILE A 157 7.20 -4.22 0.50
C ILE A 157 7.76 -5.26 -0.45
N THR A 158 7.01 -5.62 -1.48
CA THR A 158 7.49 -6.54 -2.50
C THR A 158 8.19 -5.75 -3.63
N SER A 159 9.39 -6.19 -4.00
CA SER A 159 10.14 -5.62 -5.13
C SER A 159 9.85 -6.35 -6.45
N ASN A 160 9.33 -7.58 -6.39
CA ASN A 160 9.05 -8.43 -7.54
C ASN A 160 7.59 -8.91 -7.53
N CYS A 161 7.01 -9.12 -8.70
CA CYS A 161 5.60 -9.51 -8.76
C CYS A 161 5.51 -11.00 -8.46
N LEU A 162 4.99 -11.34 -7.28
CA LEU A 162 4.61 -12.70 -6.93
C LEU A 162 3.30 -13.03 -7.62
N ASN A 163 3.41 -13.16 -8.94
CA ASN A 163 2.64 -13.94 -9.88
C ASN A 163 2.79 -13.31 -11.28
N PRO A 164 3.16 -14.09 -12.31
CA PRO A 164 3.20 -13.64 -13.69
C PRO A 164 1.77 -13.68 -14.27
N CYS A 165 0.82 -12.98 -13.68
CA CYS A 165 -0.49 -12.78 -14.30
C CYS A 165 -0.53 -11.40 -14.94
N GLY A 166 0.06 -11.34 -16.14
CA GLY A 166 -0.36 -10.46 -17.23
C GLY A 166 -0.66 -9.01 -16.88
N CYS A 167 0.37 -8.24 -16.55
CA CYS A 167 0.39 -6.87 -17.04
C CYS A 167 0.59 -6.93 -18.57
N PRO A 168 -0.06 -6.07 -19.37
CA PRO A 168 0.15 -6.03 -20.82
C PRO A 168 1.61 -5.75 -21.19
#